data_AF-A0A7Z9V5Z0-F1
#
_entry.id   AF-A0A7Z9V5Z0-F1
#
_cell.length_a   1.000
_cell.length_b   1.000
_cell.length_c   1.000
_cell.angle_alpha   90.00
_cell.angle_beta   90.00
_cell.angle_gamma   90.00
#
_symmetry.space_group_name_H-M   'P 1'
#
loop_
_entity.id
_entity.type
_entity.pdbx_description
1 polymer ?
#
loop_
_entity_poly.entity_id
_entity_poly.type
_entity_poly.pdbx_seq_one_letter_code
_entity_poly.pdbx_strand_id
1 'polypeptide(L)'
;MRFPSDRGIAGHVFTTGVTIDIPDAQVDSRFNPEFDEETGFVTRSVLCVPVINKRGEVIGASQALSRTTGPYHLRRRITLKSVHGRDLFRA
;
A
#
# COMPACT_ATOMS: atom_id res chain seq x y z
N MET A 1 11.16 -2.27 6.77
CA MET A 1 11.24 -3.11 5.55
C MET A 1 11.48 -2.20 4.36
N ARG A 2 12.50 -2.48 3.55
CA ARG A 2 12.81 -1.74 2.32
C ARG A 2 12.58 -2.70 1.16
N PHE A 3 11.80 -2.28 0.18
CA PHE A 3 11.48 -3.07 -1.00
C PHE A 3 11.74 -2.24 -2.27
N PRO A 4 11.96 -2.91 -3.42
CA PRO A 4 12.04 -2.22 -4.70
C PRO A 4 10.81 -1.34 -4.96
N SER A 5 11.01 -0.17 -5.56
CA SER A 5 9.96 0.81 -5.89
C SER A 5 8.91 0.32 -6.88
N ASP A 6 9.19 -0.76 -7.58
CA ASP A 6 8.36 -1.33 -8.64
C ASP A 6 7.61 -2.60 -8.20
N ARG A 7 7.86 -3.10 -6.98
CA ARG A 7 7.32 -4.37 -6.50
C ARG A 7 6.17 -4.17 -5.51
N GLY A 8 5.16 -5.05 -5.61
CA GLY A 8 4.01 -5.09 -4.73
C GLY A 8 3.02 -3.94 -4.93
N ILE A 9 1.99 -3.90 -4.08
CA ILE A 9 0.88 -2.93 -4.16
C ILE A 9 1.42 -1.48 -4.09
N ALA A 10 2.28 -1.18 -3.12
CA ALA A 10 2.85 0.15 -2.95
C ALA A 10 3.70 0.60 -4.15
N GLY A 11 4.47 -0.31 -4.76
CA GLY A 11 5.25 -0.01 -5.95
C GLY A 11 4.39 0.25 -7.18
N HIS A 12 3.30 -0.51 -7.36
CA HIS A 12 2.33 -0.24 -8.41
C HIS A 12 1.68 1.14 -8.26
N VAL A 13 1.24 1.51 -7.05
CA VAL A 13 0.66 2.84 -6.79
C VAL A 13 1.70 3.96 -7.00
N PHE A 14 2.94 3.75 -6.56
CA PHE A 14 4.01 4.73 -6.74
C PHE A 14 4.32 4.99 -8.22
N THR A 15 4.37 3.94 -9.05
CA THR A 15 4.71 4.04 -10.47
C THR A 15 3.55 4.52 -11.34
N THR A 16 2.32 4.14 -11.02
CA THR A 16 1.12 4.48 -11.82
C THR A 16 0.41 5.74 -11.35
N GLY A 17 0.58 6.13 -10.08
CA GLY A 17 -0.23 7.18 -9.46
C GLY A 17 -1.71 6.78 -9.27
N VAL A 18 -2.05 5.51 -9.44
CA VAL A 18 -3.43 5.01 -9.32
C VAL A 18 -3.65 4.40 -7.95
N THR A 19 -4.70 4.85 -7.24
CA THR A 19 -5.14 4.25 -5.97
C THR A 19 -5.63 2.81 -6.19
N ILE A 20 -5.25 1.91 -5.28
CA ILE A 20 -5.74 0.54 -5.23
C ILE A 20 -6.49 0.31 -3.91
N ASP A 21 -7.75 -0.13 -3.98
CA ASP A 21 -8.52 -0.69 -2.85
C ASP A 21 -8.77 -2.18 -3.11
N ILE A 22 -8.10 -3.03 -2.31
CA ILE A 22 -8.19 -4.48 -2.37
C ILE A 22 -9.05 -4.96 -1.20
N PRO A 23 -10.28 -5.44 -1.46
CA PRO A 23 -11.19 -5.89 -0.40
C PRO A 23 -10.81 -7.26 0.19
N ASP A 24 -10.06 -8.07 -0.56
CA ASP A 24 -9.47 -9.35 -0.12
C ASP A 24 -8.02 -9.49 -0.61
N ALA A 25 -7.07 -9.27 0.30
CA ALA A 25 -5.63 -9.30 0.00
C ALA A 25 -5.10 -10.71 -0.25
N GLN A 26 -5.72 -11.73 0.33
CA GLN A 26 -5.23 -13.12 0.27
C GLN A 26 -5.38 -13.75 -1.12
N VAL A 27 -6.24 -13.16 -1.96
CA VAL A 27 -6.50 -13.61 -3.33
C VAL A 27 -5.92 -12.68 -4.40
N ASP A 28 -5.28 -11.57 -4.01
CA ASP A 28 -4.64 -10.64 -4.95
C ASP A 28 -3.18 -11.01 -5.18
N SER A 29 -2.81 -11.27 -6.43
CA SER A 29 -1.45 -11.72 -6.80
C SER A 29 -0.35 -10.68 -6.55
N ARG A 30 -0.72 -9.42 -6.30
CA ARG A 30 0.23 -8.33 -6.00
C ARG A 30 0.52 -8.21 -4.51
N PHE A 31 -0.22 -8.92 -3.66
CA PHE A 31 -0.01 -8.94 -2.22
C PHE A 31 1.23 -9.80 -1.88
N ASN A 32 2.13 -9.27 -1.05
CA ASN A 32 3.28 -10.01 -0.53
C ASN A 32 2.96 -10.53 0.89
N PRO A 33 2.81 -11.86 1.10
CA PRO A 33 2.50 -12.43 2.41
C PRO A 33 3.66 -12.40 3.40
N GLU A 34 4.89 -12.12 2.97
CA GLU A 34 6.10 -12.11 3.82
C GLU A 34 5.93 -11.22 5.07
N PHE A 35 5.28 -10.06 4.93
CA PHE A 35 4.99 -9.19 6.07
C PHE A 35 4.02 -9.83 7.09
N ASP A 36 3.02 -10.54 6.59
CA ASP A 36 2.04 -11.26 7.43
C ASP A 36 2.73 -12.41 8.17
N GLU A 37 3.60 -13.14 7.47
CA GLU A 37 4.40 -14.25 8.01
C GLU A 37 5.37 -13.77 9.12
N GLU A 38 6.09 -12.67 8.90
CA GLU A 38 7.03 -12.11 9.88
C GLU A 38 6.34 -11.55 11.13
N THR A 39 5.13 -11.00 10.98
CA THR A 39 4.43 -10.26 12.05
C THR A 39 3.31 -11.04 12.74
N GLY A 40 2.88 -12.17 12.16
CA GLY A 40 1.64 -12.87 12.56
C GLY A 40 0.38 -12.03 12.32
N PHE A 41 0.48 -10.95 11.53
CA PHE A 41 -0.67 -10.18 11.08
C PHE A 41 -1.31 -10.92 9.90
N VAL A 42 -2.64 -11.00 9.85
CA VAL A 42 -3.34 -11.54 8.67
C VAL A 42 -4.05 -10.39 8.00
N THR A 43 -3.47 -9.90 6.91
CA THR A 43 -4.01 -8.85 6.08
C THR A 43 -5.18 -9.41 5.28
N ARG A 44 -6.36 -8.84 5.51
CA ARG A 44 -7.60 -9.16 4.81
C ARG A 44 -7.95 -8.12 3.76
N SER A 45 -7.68 -6.83 3.98
CA SER A 45 -7.87 -5.81 2.94
C SER A 45 -6.73 -4.81 2.95
N VAL A 46 -6.50 -4.18 1.79
CA VAL A 46 -5.44 -3.19 1.58
C VAL A 46 -6.00 -1.99 0.84
N LEU A 47 -5.76 -0.78 1.38
CA LEU A 47 -5.91 0.45 0.61
C LEU A 47 -4.54 1.08 0.43
N CYS A 48 -4.18 1.40 -0.81
CA CYS A 48 -2.93 2.08 -1.12
C CYS A 48 -3.21 3.30 -2.02
N VAL A 49 -2.73 4.46 -1.59
CA VAL A 49 -2.95 5.76 -2.24
C VAL A 49 -1.62 6.42 -2.59
N PRO A 50 -1.51 7.10 -3.73
CA PRO A 50 -0.30 7.83 -4.09
C PRO A 50 -0.15 9.07 -3.20
N VAL A 51 1.10 9.40 -2.85
CA VAL A 51 1.44 10.67 -2.22
C VAL A 51 1.93 11.61 -3.31
N ILE A 52 1.17 12.65 -3.58
CA ILE A 52 1.43 13.57 -4.70
C ILE A 52 1.90 14.93 -4.14
N ASN A 53 2.97 15.47 -4.69
CA ASN A 53 3.47 16.78 -4.29
C ASN A 53 2.72 17.94 -4.98
N LYS A 54 3.03 19.19 -4.63
CA LYS A 54 2.39 20.37 -5.23
C LYS A 54 2.63 20.53 -6.74
N ARG A 55 3.60 19.82 -7.32
CA ARG A 55 3.89 19.81 -8.77
C ARG A 55 3.15 18.70 -9.51
N GLY A 56 2.34 17.89 -8.83
CA GLY A 56 1.63 16.76 -9.43
C GLY A 56 2.48 15.49 -9.57
N GLU A 57 3.68 15.46 -8.99
CA GLU A 57 4.55 14.29 -9.06
C GLU A 57 4.25 13.33 -7.91
N VAL A 58 4.20 12.02 -8.20
CA VAL A 58 4.11 10.97 -7.18
C VAL A 58 5.47 10.88 -6.46
N ILE A 59 5.48 11.16 -5.17
CA ILE A 59 6.68 11.15 -4.32
C ILE A 59 6.68 9.98 -3.32
N GLY A 60 5.69 9.11 -3.40
CA GLY A 60 5.56 7.95 -2.54
C GLY A 60 4.18 7.31 -2.64
N ALA A 61 3.94 6.31 -1.81
CA ALA A 61 2.65 5.68 -1.62
C ALA A 61 2.39 5.51 -0.12
N SER A 62 1.13 5.60 0.28
CA SER A 62 0.70 5.38 1.65
C SER A 62 -0.31 4.24 1.67
N GLN A 63 -0.15 3.31 2.61
CA GLN A 63 -0.97 2.10 2.66
C GLN A 63 -1.61 1.88 4.03
N ALA A 64 -2.80 1.31 4.02
CA ALA A 64 -3.53 0.83 5.18
C ALA A 64 -3.84 -0.66 4.99
N LEU A 65 -3.60 -1.45 6.02
CA LEU A 65 -3.86 -2.89 6.08
C LEU A 65 -4.92 -3.14 7.16
N SER A 66 -5.91 -4.00 6.89
CA SER A 66 -6.93 -4.39 7.87
C SER A 66 -6.99 -5.90 8.05
N ARG A 67 -7.38 -6.34 9.25
CA ARG A 67 -7.76 -7.73 9.55
C ARG A 67 -9.22 -8.05 9.21
N THR A 68 -9.99 -7.09 8.70
CA THR A 68 -11.39 -7.26 8.28
C THR A 68 -11.51 -7.18 6.77
N THR A 69 -12.35 -8.02 6.18
CA THR A 69 -12.68 -7.97 4.75
C THR A 69 -13.63 -6.81 4.44
N GLY A 70 -13.57 -6.32 3.20
CA GLY A 70 -14.47 -5.29 2.67
C GLY A 70 -13.74 -4.03 2.16
N PRO A 71 -14.33 -3.31 1.20
CA PRO A 71 -13.72 -2.13 0.61
C PRO A 71 -13.64 -0.98 1.62
N TYR A 72 -12.50 -0.29 1.63
CA TYR A 72 -12.29 0.90 2.47
C TYR A 72 -13.18 2.06 2.05
N HIS A 73 -13.59 2.12 0.78
CA HIS A 73 -14.45 3.17 0.23
C HIS A 73 -15.79 3.34 0.97
N LEU A 74 -16.24 2.36 1.77
CA LEU A 74 -17.55 2.41 2.40
C LEU A 74 -17.56 2.91 3.85
N ARG A 75 -16.50 2.75 4.64
CA ARG A 75 -16.53 3.11 6.08
C ARG A 75 -15.15 3.43 6.66
N ARG A 76 -15.02 4.68 7.14
CA ARG A 76 -14.09 5.18 8.19
C ARG A 76 -12.85 5.95 7.75
N ARG A 77 -12.46 6.88 8.63
CA ARG A 77 -11.22 7.66 8.68
C ARG A 77 -10.03 6.69 8.70
N ILE A 78 -9.31 6.60 7.58
CA ILE A 78 -8.15 5.72 7.42
C ILE A 78 -6.96 6.32 8.16
N THR A 79 -6.39 5.59 9.12
CA THR A 79 -5.08 5.93 9.69
C THR A 79 -4.00 5.43 8.74
N LEU A 80 -3.58 6.33 7.84
CA LEU A 80 -2.52 6.07 6.88
C LEU A 80 -1.18 5.94 7.60
N LYS A 81 -0.49 4.80 7.44
CA LYS A 81 0.94 4.73 7.77
C LYS A 81 1.71 5.29 6.57
N SER A 82 2.14 6.54 6.68
CA SER A 82 2.94 7.20 5.65
C SER A 82 4.33 6.58 5.57
N VAL A 83 4.64 5.93 4.45
CA VAL A 83 6.00 5.57 4.06
C VAL A 83 6.55 6.72 3.22
N HIS A 84 7.41 7.55 3.81
CA HIS A 84 8.05 8.65 3.07
C HIS A 84 9.18 8.10 2.20
N GLY A 85 8.92 8.00 0.90
CA GLY A 85 9.84 7.50 -0.11
C GLY A 85 10.73 8.59 -0.69
N ARG A 86 11.78 9.01 0.02
CA ARG A 86 12.98 9.55 -0.65
C ARG A 86 14.23 8.71 -0.43
N ASP A 87 14.32 8.03 0.72
CA ASP A 87 15.50 7.19 1.05
C ASP A 87 15.25 5.67 0.93
N LEU A 88 14.00 5.24 0.75
CA LEU A 88 13.67 3.81 0.61
C LEU A 88 13.74 3.30 -0.85
N PHE A 89 13.71 4.20 -1.83
CA PHE A 89 13.61 3.90 -3.27
C PHE A 89 14.83 4.31 -4.10
N ARG A 90 15.97 4.59 -3.47
CA ARG A 90 17.23 4.61 -4.21
C ARG A 90 17.63 3.18 -4.54
N ALA A 91 18.06 3.00 -5.79
CA ALA A 91 18.65 1.78 -6.34
C ALA A 91 19.71 1.16 -5.42
#